data_AF-A0A173Z501-F1
#
_entry.id   AF-A0A173Z501-F1
#
_cell.length_a   1.000
_cell.length_b   1.000
_cell.length_c   1.000
_cell.angle_alpha   90.00
_cell.angle_beta   90.00
_cell.angle_gamma   90.00
#
_symmetry.space_group_name_H-M   'P 1'
#
loop_
_entity.id
_entity.type
_entity.pdbx_description
1 polymer ?
#
loop_
_entity_poly.entity_id
_entity_poly.type
_entity_poly.pdbx_seq_one_letter_code
_entity_poly.pdbx_strand_id
1 'polypeptide(L)' 'MRMISGFGYRNPEGYPDPTAYSAINSVEKTPVENKTSPEDEERFHKLLNTIFTICELAGFHIEGRIAIKDCKTGKIWR' A
#
# COMPACT_ATOMS: atom_id res chain seq x y z
N MET A 1 -23.75 23.27 -21.40
CA MET A 1 -22.78 22.19 -21.08
C MET A 1 -22.10 22.51 -19.75
N ARG A 2 -22.42 21.76 -18.68
CA ARG A 2 -21.60 21.66 -17.45
C ARG A 2 -20.44 20.72 -17.77
N MET A 3 -19.19 21.07 -17.47
CA MET A 3 -18.12 20.19 -16.92
C MET A 3 -16.88 21.05 -16.61
N ILE A 4 -16.61 21.34 -15.34
CA ILE A 4 -15.25 21.66 -14.86
C ILE A 4 -14.81 20.54 -13.92
N SER A 5 -14.38 19.44 -14.53
CA SER A 5 -13.51 18.45 -13.88
C SER A 5 -12.09 18.97 -13.94
N GLY A 6 -11.53 19.39 -12.81
CA GLY A 6 -10.16 19.91 -12.71
C GLY A 6 -9.76 20.26 -11.28
N PHE A 7 -10.09 19.37 -10.34
CA PHE A 7 -9.58 19.37 -8.96
C PHE A 7 -8.03 19.25 -8.99
N GLY A 8 -7.33 20.09 -8.23
CA GLY A 8 -6.01 19.71 -7.67
C GLY A 8 -4.79 20.64 -7.84
N TYR A 9 -4.89 21.86 -8.39
CA TYR A 9 -3.67 22.66 -8.71
C TYR A 9 -3.69 24.14 -8.29
N ARG A 10 -4.54 24.55 -7.34
CA ARG A 10 -4.63 25.96 -6.94
C ARG A 10 -4.51 26.11 -5.43
N ASN A 11 -3.78 27.14 -5.01
CA ASN A 11 -3.71 27.55 -3.60
C ASN A 11 -5.08 28.13 -3.14
N PRO A 12 -5.28 28.43 -1.84
CA PRO A 12 -6.57 28.94 -1.36
C PRO A 12 -7.00 30.28 -1.97
N GLU A 13 -6.06 31.03 -2.57
CA GLU A 13 -6.31 32.27 -3.29
C GLU A 13 -6.59 32.06 -4.80
N GLY A 14 -6.68 30.81 -5.25
CA GLY A 14 -7.07 30.46 -6.60
C GLY A 14 -5.96 30.57 -7.64
N TYR A 15 -4.72 30.86 -7.23
CA TYR A 15 -3.57 30.90 -8.13
C TYR A 15 -2.95 29.51 -8.33
N PRO A 16 -2.53 29.17 -9.57
CA PRO A 16 -1.77 27.97 -9.84
C PRO A 16 -0.41 28.09 -9.16
N ASP A 17 -0.27 27.40 -8.03
CA ASP A 17 0.90 27.50 -7.16
C ASP A 17 1.67 26.17 -7.16
N PRO A 18 2.86 26.11 -7.81
CA PRO A 18 3.68 24.92 -7.85
C PRO A 18 4.15 24.48 -6.46
N THR A 19 4.29 25.42 -5.52
CA THR A 19 4.80 25.19 -4.16
C THR A 19 3.77 24.50 -3.28
N ALA A 20 2.50 24.90 -3.36
CA ALA A 20 1.37 24.24 -2.74
C ALA A 20 1.30 22.81 -3.26
N TYR A 21 1.28 22.61 -4.58
CA TYR A 21 1.31 21.27 -5.19
C TYR A 21 2.50 20.43 -4.69
N SER A 22 3.71 21.00 -4.65
CA SER A 22 4.88 20.30 -4.10
C SER A 22 4.70 19.93 -2.63
N ALA A 23 4.10 20.79 -1.80
CA ALA A 23 3.84 20.51 -0.40
C ALA A 23 2.77 19.42 -0.21
N ILE A 24 1.61 19.49 -0.90
CA ILE A 24 0.57 18.46 -0.82
C ILE A 24 1.09 17.14 -1.40
N ASN A 25 1.77 17.16 -2.55
CA ASN A 25 2.34 15.96 -3.14
C ASN A 25 3.49 15.38 -2.30
N SER A 26 4.22 16.20 -1.53
CA SER A 26 5.18 15.69 -0.55
C SER A 26 4.50 15.07 0.67
N VAL A 27 3.33 15.57 1.07
CA VAL A 27 2.52 14.99 2.17
C VAL A 27 1.74 13.75 1.72
N GLU A 28 1.22 13.73 0.49
CA GLU A 28 0.57 12.58 -0.14
C GLU A 28 1.59 11.52 -0.61
N LYS A 29 2.83 11.92 -0.94
CA LYS A 29 3.98 11.02 -1.10
C LYS A 29 4.73 10.73 0.20
N THR A 30 4.30 11.24 1.34
CA THR A 30 4.63 10.60 2.61
C THR A 30 3.52 9.61 2.92
N PRO A 31 3.62 8.35 2.46
CA PRO A 31 3.02 7.27 3.21
C PRO A 31 3.74 7.28 4.56
N VAL A 32 3.13 7.95 5.54
CA VAL A 32 3.42 7.73 6.96
C VAL A 32 2.83 6.36 7.31
N GLU A 33 3.32 5.32 6.65
CA GLU A 33 3.02 3.91 6.93
C GLU A 33 3.85 3.03 5.98
N ASN A 34 5.00 2.59 6.48
CA ASN A 34 5.77 1.43 6.01
C ASN A 34 6.24 1.46 4.55
N LYS A 35 7.52 1.85 4.37
CA LYS A 35 8.37 1.47 3.23
C LYS A 35 8.29 -0.04 2.99
N THR A 36 7.31 -0.46 2.20
CA THR A 36 7.19 -1.82 1.70
C THR A 36 7.38 -1.67 0.22
N SER A 37 8.54 -2.11 -0.26
CA SER A 37 8.77 -2.11 -1.69
C SER A 37 7.72 -3.02 -2.33
N PRO A 38 7.17 -2.68 -3.51
CA PRO A 38 6.15 -3.50 -4.18
C PRO A 38 6.62 -4.96 -4.38
N GLU A 39 7.93 -5.17 -4.53
CA GLU A 39 8.57 -6.49 -4.53
C GLU A 39 8.38 -7.31 -3.24
N ASP A 40 8.39 -6.67 -2.07
CA ASP A 40 8.22 -7.36 -0.78
C ASP A 40 6.77 -7.79 -0.57
N GLU A 41 5.83 -7.00 -1.09
CA GLU A 41 4.40 -7.32 -1.09
C GLU A 41 4.11 -8.50 -2.04
N GLU A 42 4.62 -8.46 -3.28
CA GLU A 42 4.51 -9.60 -4.20
C GLU A 42 5.12 -10.88 -3.63
N ARG A 43 6.30 -10.79 -3.00
CA ARG A 43 6.95 -11.93 -2.35
C ARG A 43 6.09 -12.49 -1.22
N PHE A 44 5.49 -11.63 -0.42
CA PHE A 44 4.60 -12.01 0.67
C PHE A 44 3.32 -12.71 0.15
N HIS A 45 2.67 -12.15 -0.86
CA HIS A 45 1.48 -12.77 -1.46
C HIS A 45 1.75 -14.13 -2.08
N LYS A 46 2.89 -14.29 -2.76
CA LYS A 46 3.31 -15.61 -3.29
C LYS A 46 3.47 -16.63 -2.17
N LEU A 47 4.13 -16.25 -1.07
CA LEU A 47 4.30 -17.11 0.11
C LEU A 47 2.94 -17.52 0.70
N LEU A 48 2.05 -16.55 0.93
CA LEU A 48 0.75 -16.77 1.55
C LEU A 48 -0.14 -17.70 0.71
N ASN A 49 -0.18 -17.51 -0.61
CA ASN A 49 -0.87 -18.41 -1.52
C ASN A 49 -0.29 -19.83 -1.46
N THR A 50 1.03 -19.96 -1.41
CA THR A 50 1.70 -21.27 -1.32
C THR A 50 1.32 -22.00 -0.03
N ILE A 51 1.27 -21.30 1.10
CA ILE A 51 0.84 -21.86 2.38
C ILE A 51 -0.59 -22.39 2.27
N PHE A 52 -1.51 -21.60 1.72
CA PHE A 52 -2.90 -22.03 1.53
C PHE A 52 -3.01 -23.25 0.62
N THR A 53 -2.27 -23.26 -0.50
CA THR A 53 -2.25 -24.42 -1.40
C THR A 53 -1.76 -25.68 -0.67
N ILE A 54 -0.70 -25.59 0.13
CA ILE A 54 -0.18 -26.74 0.88
C ILE A 54 -1.21 -27.24 1.90
N CYS A 55 -1.86 -26.33 2.62
CA CYS A 55 -2.90 -26.71 3.58
C CYS A 55 -4.07 -27.41 2.88
N GLU A 56 -4.57 -26.85 1.78
CA GLU A 56 -5.68 -27.42 1.01
C GLU A 56 -5.34 -28.81 0.47
N LEU A 57 -4.13 -28.98 -0.09
CA LEU A 57 -3.64 -30.28 -0.58
C LEU A 57 -3.52 -31.32 0.54
N ALA A 58 -3.21 -30.89 1.76
CA ALA A 58 -3.14 -31.77 2.93
C ALA A 58 -4.52 -32.03 3.58
N GLY A 59 -5.60 -31.44 3.07
CA GLY A 59 -6.94 -31.56 3.63
C GLY A 59 -7.19 -30.71 4.88
N PHE A 60 -6.39 -29.67 5.09
CA PHE A 60 -6.52 -28.75 6.22
C PHE A 60 -6.90 -27.34 5.72
N HIS A 61 -7.72 -26.64 6.51
CA HIS A 61 -8.04 -25.23 6.27
C HIS A 61 -7.58 -24.35 7.43
N ILE A 62 -7.15 -23.14 7.12
CA ILE A 62 -6.69 -22.19 8.13
C ILE A 62 -7.88 -21.32 8.55
N GLU A 63 -8.44 -21.60 9.72
CA GLU A 63 -9.62 -20.89 10.28
C GLU A 63 -9.26 -19.58 11.02
N GLY A 64 -7.98 -19.28 11.23
CA GLY A 64 -7.50 -18.17 12.05
C GLY A 64 -6.61 -17.16 11.32
N ARG A 65 -6.20 -16.09 12.01
CA ARG A 65 -5.22 -15.13 11.48
C ARG A 65 -3.81 -15.70 11.52
N ILE A 66 -3.08 -15.52 10.42
CA ILE A 66 -1.68 -15.92 10.31
C ILE A 66 -0.80 -14.67 10.46
N ALA A 67 0.04 -14.65 11.49
CA ALA A 67 1.07 -13.62 11.65
C ALA A 67 2.40 -14.12 11.08
N ILE A 68 2.95 -13.40 10.10
CA ILE A 68 4.18 -13.77 9.40
C ILE A 68 5.20 -12.66 9.62
N LYS A 69 6.37 -13.03 10.17
CA LYS A 69 7.50 -12.12 10.33
C LYS A 69 8.53 -12.39 9.22
N ASP A 70 8.89 -11.35 8.50
CA ASP A 70 10.05 -11.39 7.60
C ASP A 70 11.34 -11.35 8.43
N CYS A 71 12.16 -12.39 8.32
CA CYS A 71 13.43 -12.48 9.03
C CYS A 71 14.47 -11.46 8.56
N LYS A 72 14.38 -10.97 7.31
CA LYS A 72 15.34 -10.02 6.74
C LYS A 72 15.05 -8.59 7.15
N THR A 73 13.78 -8.19 7.04
CA THR A 73 13.35 -6.81 7.30
C THR A 73 12.82 -6.62 8.73
N GLY A 74 12.52 -7.71 9.43
CA GLY A 74 11.87 -7.67 10.74
C GLY A 74 10.38 -7.31 10.68
N LYS A 75 9.83 -7.05 9.48
CA LYS A 75 8.45 -6.64 9.27
C LYS A 75 7.49 -7.77 9.66
N ILE A 76 6.44 -7.43 10.38
CA ILE A 76 5.39 -8.37 10.79
C ILE A 76 4.13 -8.06 10.00
N TRP A 77 3.65 -9.06 9.26
CA TRP A 77 2.39 -9.07 8.55
C TRP A 77 1.36 -9.82 9.42
N ARG A 78 0.16 -9.25 9.60
CA ARG A 78 -0.88 -9.76 10.51
C ARG A 78 -2.26 -9.70 9.87
#